data_AF-A0A7W1GNP3-F1
#
_entry.id   AF-A0A7W1GNP3-F1
#
_cell.length_a   1.000
_cell.length_b   1.000
_cell.length_c   1.000
_cell.angle_alpha   90.00
_cell.angle_beta   90.00
_cell.angle_gamma   90.00
#
_symmetry.space_group_name_H-M   'P 1'
#
loop_
_entity.id
_entity.type
_entity.pdbx_description
1 polymer ?
#
loop_
_entity_poly.entity_id
_entity_poly.type
_entity_poly.pdbx_seq_one_letter_code
_entity_poly.pdbx_strand_id
1 'polypeptide(L)'
;APAWTPPRGAIGIRQLRALVIVLGVALCAATFAAAPYAAALGWWLLTSALFTWQRVGAARQRRRAARGRAGASDGVVAALSAPWHAVIAVLGAALLVGSALLAAAVVTGLLNLFGVALGQLLWIAAGVFLAVLWRGPGSARLHWPAVRVVDQVARPDLVGLALVWVLAAFATGSIAVVQGVDTFWWPDGSAPL
;
A
#
# COMPACT_ATOMS: atom_id res chain seq x y z
N ALA A 1 27.23 -33.25 -6.99
CA ALA A 1 26.55 -31.97 -7.27
C ALA A 1 27.22 -30.88 -6.45
N PRO A 2 27.53 -29.69 -7.00
CA PRO A 2 28.07 -28.60 -6.19
C PRO A 2 27.03 -28.18 -5.13
N ALA A 3 27.47 -28.03 -3.88
CA ALA A 3 26.63 -27.62 -2.78
C ALA A 3 26.13 -26.18 -3.01
N TRP A 4 24.81 -26.00 -3.08
CA TRP A 4 24.20 -24.67 -3.11
C TRP A 4 24.58 -23.94 -1.81
N THR A 5 25.41 -22.90 -1.93
CA THR A 5 25.70 -22.00 -0.82
C THR A 5 24.85 -20.74 -1.01
N PRO A 6 24.00 -20.37 -0.02
CA PRO A 6 23.22 -19.15 -0.13
C PRO A 6 24.17 -17.95 -0.24
N PRO A 7 23.87 -16.95 -1.10
CA PRO A 7 24.70 -15.76 -1.23
C PRO A 7 24.80 -15.04 0.13
N ARG A 8 26.03 -14.67 0.53
CA ARG A 8 26.40 -14.06 1.82
C ARG A 8 25.78 -12.67 2.13
N GLY A 9 24.74 -12.25 1.40
CA GLY A 9 23.95 -11.03 1.65
C GLY A 9 22.48 -11.27 2.06
N ALA A 10 22.05 -12.53 2.18
CA ALA A 10 20.63 -12.87 2.38
C ALA A 10 20.04 -12.40 3.72
N ILE A 11 20.87 -12.24 4.76
CA ILE A 11 20.42 -11.80 6.09
C ILE A 11 20.02 -10.32 6.04
N GLY A 12 20.81 -9.47 5.38
CA GLY A 12 20.53 -8.04 5.23
C GLY A 12 19.25 -7.76 4.42
N ILE A 13 19.01 -8.51 3.35
CA ILE A 13 17.80 -8.35 2.52
C ILE A 13 16.54 -8.73 3.30
N ARG A 14 16.59 -9.81 4.09
CA ARG A 14 15.46 -10.22 4.94
C ARG A 14 15.13 -9.17 6.00
N GLN A 15 16.16 -8.59 6.63
CA GLN A 15 16.01 -7.53 7.62
C GLN A 15 15.47 -6.24 7.01
N LEU A 16 16.01 -5.80 5.86
CA LEU A 16 15.48 -4.63 5.14
C LEU A 16 14.01 -4.85 4.75
N ARG A 17 13.66 -6.04 4.25
CA ARG A 17 12.30 -6.37 3.87
C ARG A 17 11.34 -6.35 5.07
N ALA A 18 11.75 -6.90 6.21
CA ALA A 18 10.98 -6.82 7.44
C ALA A 18 10.81 -5.37 7.90
N LEU A 19 11.87 -4.57 7.85
CA LEU A 19 11.86 -3.16 8.25
C LEU A 19 10.96 -2.31 7.36
N VAL A 20 10.96 -2.53 6.04
CA VAL A 20 10.02 -1.88 5.11
C VAL A 20 8.57 -2.24 5.42
N ILE A 21 8.29 -3.51 5.74
CA ILE A 21 6.93 -3.94 6.12
C ILE A 21 6.49 -3.27 7.42
N VAL A 22 7.36 -3.26 8.44
CA VAL A 22 7.07 -2.63 9.74
C VAL A 22 6.85 -1.13 9.58
N LEU A 23 7.71 -0.44 8.83
CA LEU A 23 7.53 0.99 8.53
C LEU A 23 6.24 1.24 7.75
N GLY A 24 5.89 0.39 6.78
CA GLY A 24 4.63 0.50 6.05
C GLY A 24 3.40 0.36 6.95
N VAL A 25 3.42 -0.59 7.90
CA VAL A 25 2.36 -0.75 8.90
C VAL A 25 2.28 0.48 9.80
N ALA A 26 3.42 0.94 10.32
CA ALA A 26 3.50 2.11 11.20
C ALA A 26 2.99 3.38 10.51
N LEU A 27 3.36 3.59 9.25
CA LEU A 27 2.93 4.72 8.44
C LEU A 27 1.43 4.64 8.11
N CYS A 28 0.90 3.44 7.86
CA CYS A 28 -0.54 3.23 7.71
C CYS A 28 -1.30 3.61 8.99
N ALA A 29 -0.83 3.15 10.16
CA ALA A 29 -1.45 3.47 11.43
C ALA A 29 -1.36 4.97 11.75
N ALA A 30 -0.18 5.57 11.56
CA ALA A 30 0.04 6.99 11.78
C ALA A 30 -0.85 7.85 10.87
N THR A 31 -0.96 7.53 9.58
CA THR A 31 -1.81 8.28 8.65
C THR A 31 -3.29 8.14 8.97
N PHE A 32 -3.76 6.95 9.35
CA PHE A 32 -5.15 6.76 9.80
C PHE A 32 -5.47 7.49 11.11
N ALA A 33 -4.52 7.56 12.04
CA ALA A 33 -4.65 8.34 13.26
C ALA A 33 -4.63 9.85 12.97
N ALA A 34 -3.79 10.28 12.01
CA ALA A 34 -3.58 11.69 11.68
C ALA A 34 -4.67 12.31 10.82
N ALA A 35 -5.29 11.55 9.91
CA ALA A 35 -6.32 12.00 8.99
C ALA A 35 -6.95 10.80 8.29
N PRO A 36 -7.98 10.15 8.88
CA PRO A 36 -8.51 8.88 8.37
C PRO A 36 -9.04 8.98 6.93
N TYR A 37 -9.67 10.11 6.56
CA TYR A 37 -10.18 10.33 5.21
C TYR A 37 -9.06 10.54 4.17
N ALA A 38 -8.03 11.31 4.54
CA ALA A 38 -6.88 11.54 3.66
C ALA A 38 -6.05 10.26 3.49
N ALA A 39 -5.91 9.46 4.55
CA ALA A 39 -5.26 8.16 4.50
C ALA A 39 -6.01 7.21 3.56
N ALA A 40 -7.33 7.09 3.70
CA ALA A 40 -8.15 6.27 2.81
C ALA A 40 -8.02 6.69 1.33
N LEU A 41 -8.07 8.00 1.05
CA LEU A 41 -7.89 8.54 -0.29
C LEU A 41 -6.49 8.24 -0.83
N GLY A 42 -5.44 8.44 -0.02
CA GLY A 42 -4.06 8.16 -0.39
C GLY A 42 -3.84 6.70 -0.74
N TRP A 43 -4.35 5.77 0.08
CA TRP A 43 -4.29 4.34 -0.18
C TRP A 43 -5.07 3.94 -1.44
N TRP A 44 -6.22 4.56 -1.69
CA TRP A 44 -6.99 4.35 -2.92
C TRP A 44 -6.26 4.84 -4.18
N LEU A 45 -5.63 6.02 -4.13
CA LEU A 45 -4.81 6.52 -5.23
C LEU A 45 -3.58 5.64 -5.46
N LEU A 46 -2.90 5.21 -4.40
CA LEU A 46 -1.75 4.33 -4.50
C LEU A 46 -2.11 2.98 -5.12
N THR A 47 -3.18 2.34 -4.64
CA THR A 47 -3.64 1.04 -5.14
C THR A 47 -4.14 1.12 -6.58
N SER A 48 -4.87 2.17 -6.95
CA SER A 48 -5.29 2.40 -8.33
C SER A 48 -4.12 2.63 -9.28
N ALA A 49 -3.10 3.39 -8.86
CA ALA A 49 -1.87 3.56 -9.63
C ALA A 49 -1.13 2.23 -9.85
N LEU A 50 -0.98 1.41 -8.80
CA LEU A 50 -0.36 0.09 -8.90
C LEU A 50 -1.11 -0.86 -9.84
N PHE A 51 -2.45 -0.90 -9.75
CA PHE A 51 -3.29 -1.67 -10.66
C PHE A 51 -3.21 -1.18 -12.11
N THR A 52 -3.15 0.13 -12.31
CA THR A 52 -2.97 0.74 -13.63
C THR A 52 -1.63 0.32 -14.23
N TRP A 53 -0.56 0.43 -13.46
CA TRP A 53 0.79 0.06 -13.91
C TRP A 53 0.90 -1.42 -14.26
N GLN A 54 0.29 -2.30 -13.46
CA GLN A 54 0.20 -3.74 -13.75
C GLN A 54 -0.50 -4.02 -15.08
N ARG A 55 -1.64 -3.38 -15.34
CA ARG A 55 -2.39 -3.58 -16.58
C ARG A 55 -1.62 -3.11 -17.80
N VAL A 56 -0.97 -1.95 -17.71
CA VAL A 56 -0.12 -1.42 -18.78
C VAL A 56 1.09 -2.35 -19.03
N GLY A 57 1.71 -2.86 -17.97
CA GLY A 57 2.81 -3.83 -18.05
C GLY A 57 2.40 -5.14 -18.72
N ALA A 58 1.27 -5.72 -18.31
CA ALA A 58 0.73 -6.95 -18.88
C ALA A 58 0.34 -6.78 -20.35
N ALA A 59 -0.26 -5.65 -20.72
CA ALA A 59 -0.61 -5.33 -22.11
C ALA A 59 0.65 -5.22 -23.00
N ARG A 60 1.72 -4.57 -22.50
CA ARG A 60 3.02 -4.51 -23.19
C ARG A 60 3.64 -5.89 -23.37
N GLN A 61 3.62 -6.74 -22.34
CA GLN A 61 4.17 -8.10 -22.42
C GLN A 61 3.42 -8.98 -23.41
N ARG A 62 2.08 -8.95 -23.44
CA ARG A 62 1.28 -9.72 -24.42
C ARG A 62 1.61 -9.34 -25.86
N ARG A 63 1.80 -8.04 -26.13
CA ARG A 63 2.17 -7.55 -27.47
C ARG A 63 3.56 -7.99 -27.89
N ARG A 64 4.52 -7.97 -26.95
CA ARG A 64 5.88 -8.49 -27.18
C ARG A 64 5.87 -9.99 -27.43
N ALA A 65 5.09 -10.76 -26.68
CA ALA A 65 4.94 -12.19 -26.89
C ALA A 65 4.35 -12.51 -28.27
N ALA A 66 3.37 -11.72 -28.74
CA ALA A 66 2.78 -11.89 -30.06
C ALA A 66 3.72 -11.45 -31.22
N ARG A 67 4.61 -10.48 -31.00
CA ARG A 67 5.51 -9.94 -32.05
C ARG A 67 6.94 -10.49 -31.99
N GLY A 68 7.32 -11.21 -30.94
CA GLY A 68 8.68 -11.72 -30.70
C GLY A 68 9.74 -10.66 -30.38
N ARG A 69 9.45 -9.36 -30.54
CA ARG A 69 10.40 -8.25 -30.31
C ARG A 69 9.73 -7.01 -29.71
N ALA A 70 10.52 -6.21 -29.00
CA ALA A 70 10.08 -4.91 -28.48
C ALA A 70 10.01 -3.88 -29.62
N GLY A 71 8.88 -3.18 -29.75
CA GLY A 71 8.69 -2.12 -30.75
C GLY A 71 8.90 -0.74 -30.15
N ALA A 72 9.53 0.18 -30.89
CA ALA A 72 9.66 1.59 -30.49
C ALA A 72 8.29 2.26 -30.25
N SER A 73 7.23 1.80 -30.92
CA SER A 73 5.85 2.28 -30.75
C SER A 73 5.12 1.74 -29.52
N ASP A 74 5.70 0.77 -28.78
CA ASP A 74 5.07 0.20 -27.58
C ASP A 74 4.90 1.25 -26.45
N GLY A 75 5.77 2.26 -26.40
CA GLY A 75 5.68 3.37 -25.44
C GLY A 75 4.45 4.24 -25.69
N VAL A 76 4.29 4.70 -26.93
CA VAL A 76 3.19 5.59 -27.35
C VAL A 76 1.83 4.90 -27.21
N VAL A 77 1.71 3.65 -27.66
CA VAL A 77 0.42 2.96 -27.57
C VAL A 77 0.06 2.63 -26.11
N ALA A 78 1.05 2.36 -25.27
CA ALA A 78 0.80 2.18 -23.85
C ALA A 78 0.31 3.48 -23.18
N ALA A 79 0.87 4.63 -23.54
CA ALA A 79 0.40 5.93 -23.04
C ALA A 79 -1.04 6.22 -23.49
N LEU A 80 -1.37 5.93 -24.75
CA LEU A 80 -2.74 6.11 -25.28
C LEU A 80 -3.76 5.14 -24.66
N SER A 81 -3.35 3.93 -24.28
CA SER A 81 -4.23 2.96 -23.60
C SER A 81 -4.34 3.14 -22.08
N ALA A 82 -3.44 3.94 -21.48
CA ALA A 82 -3.37 4.13 -20.04
C ALA A 82 -4.67 4.65 -19.40
N PRO A 83 -5.42 5.61 -20.01
CA PRO A 83 -6.65 6.14 -19.41
C PRO A 83 -7.71 5.05 -19.22
N TRP A 84 -7.88 4.18 -20.22
CA TRP A 84 -8.86 3.08 -20.16
C TRP A 84 -8.49 2.04 -19.10
N HIS A 85 -7.20 1.75 -18.97
CA HIS A 85 -6.71 0.86 -17.91
C HIS A 85 -6.84 1.49 -16.52
N ALA A 86 -6.71 2.81 -16.41
CA ALA A 86 -6.90 3.54 -15.17
C ALA A 86 -8.34 3.46 -14.67
N VAL A 87 -9.34 3.67 -15.54
CA VAL A 87 -10.78 3.59 -15.14
C VAL A 87 -11.11 2.23 -14.52
N ILE A 88 -10.69 1.14 -15.15
CA ILE A 88 -10.97 -0.20 -14.63
C ILE A 88 -10.14 -0.52 -13.38
N ALA A 89 -8.92 0.03 -13.29
CA ALA A 89 -8.08 -0.08 -12.10
C ALA A 89 -8.68 0.66 -10.90
N VAL A 90 -9.27 1.84 -11.12
CA VAL A 90 -9.95 2.65 -10.12
C VAL A 90 -11.11 1.89 -9.49
N LEU A 91 -11.95 1.22 -10.29
CA LEU A 91 -13.05 0.38 -9.79
C LEU A 91 -12.55 -0.80 -8.95
N GLY A 92 -11.51 -1.49 -9.42
CA GLY A 92 -10.90 -2.60 -8.65
C GLY A 92 -10.26 -2.14 -7.34
N ALA A 93 -9.61 -0.98 -7.35
CA ALA A 93 -9.03 -0.36 -6.17
C ALA A 93 -10.11 0.11 -5.19
N ALA A 94 -11.20 0.69 -5.69
CA ALA A 94 -12.34 1.10 -4.87
C ALA A 94 -12.97 -0.09 -4.14
N LEU A 95 -13.19 -1.22 -4.83
CA LEU A 95 -13.71 -2.43 -4.20
C LEU A 95 -12.77 -2.98 -3.12
N LEU A 96 -11.46 -3.05 -3.40
CA LEU A 96 -10.49 -3.57 -2.44
C LEU A 96 -10.37 -2.65 -1.21
N VAL A 97 -10.14 -1.35 -1.42
CA VAL A 97 -10.01 -0.37 -0.33
C VAL A 97 -11.31 -0.25 0.44
N GLY A 98 -12.45 -0.23 -0.25
CA GLY A 98 -13.78 -0.23 0.38
C GLY A 98 -14.01 -1.47 1.24
N SER A 99 -13.65 -2.66 0.75
CA SER A 99 -13.76 -3.89 1.55
C SER A 99 -12.84 -3.89 2.78
N ALA A 100 -11.65 -3.31 2.67
CA ALA A 100 -10.71 -3.18 3.78
C ALA A 100 -11.19 -2.16 4.83
N LEU A 101 -11.74 -1.02 4.39
CA LEU A 101 -12.36 -0.03 5.28
C LEU A 101 -13.56 -0.61 6.00
N LEU A 102 -14.43 -1.34 5.30
CA LEU A 102 -15.61 -1.96 5.89
C LEU A 102 -15.22 -3.01 6.94
N ALA A 103 -14.22 -3.84 6.67
CA ALA A 103 -13.72 -4.80 7.65
C ALA A 103 -13.13 -4.11 8.88
N ALA A 104 -12.33 -3.05 8.69
CA ALA A 104 -11.78 -2.27 9.79
C ALA A 104 -12.89 -1.61 10.63
N ALA A 105 -13.92 -1.05 9.99
CA ALA A 105 -15.06 -0.44 10.66
C ALA A 105 -15.89 -1.46 11.46
N VAL A 106 -16.14 -2.66 10.91
CA VAL A 106 -16.87 -3.72 11.61
C VAL A 106 -16.09 -4.20 12.84
N VAL A 107 -14.79 -4.46 12.71
CA VAL A 107 -13.97 -4.95 13.83
C VAL A 107 -13.85 -3.88 14.92
N THR A 108 -13.56 -2.64 14.55
CA THR A 108 -13.43 -1.54 15.52
C THR A 108 -14.77 -1.18 16.16
N GLY A 109 -15.86 -1.19 15.40
CA GLY A 109 -17.20 -0.99 15.92
C GLY A 109 -17.58 -2.05 16.97
N LEU A 110 -17.28 -3.32 16.70
CA LEU A 110 -17.47 -4.40 17.68
C LEU A 110 -16.62 -4.19 18.94
N LEU A 111 -15.34 -3.89 18.78
CA LEU A 111 -14.44 -3.69 19.92
C LEU A 111 -14.79 -2.43 20.74
N ASN A 112 -15.32 -1.40 20.09
CA ASN A 112 -15.82 -0.21 20.78
C ASN A 112 -17.02 -0.55 21.70
N LEU A 113 -17.89 -1.48 21.27
CA LEU A 113 -18.98 -1.98 22.14
C LEU A 113 -18.46 -2.72 23.38
N PHE A 114 -17.25 -3.30 23.31
CA PHE A 114 -16.57 -3.93 24.45
C PHE A 114 -15.72 -2.96 25.29
N GLY A 115 -15.78 -1.64 25.01
CA GLY A 115 -15.09 -0.63 25.81
C GLY A 115 -13.57 -0.53 25.57
N VAL A 116 -13.08 -1.00 24.42
CA VAL A 116 -11.66 -0.86 24.06
C VAL A 116 -11.30 0.62 23.85
N ALA A 117 -10.16 1.04 24.39
CA ALA A 117 -9.69 2.42 24.29
C ALA A 117 -9.47 2.86 22.83
N LEU A 118 -9.83 4.11 22.52
CA LEU A 118 -9.74 4.68 21.17
C LEU A 118 -8.35 4.55 20.53
N GLY A 119 -7.29 4.75 21.31
CA GLY A 119 -5.92 4.59 20.82
C GLY A 119 -5.62 3.16 20.35
N GLN A 120 -6.12 2.14 21.06
CA GLN A 120 -5.95 0.73 20.67
C GLN A 120 -6.81 0.40 19.44
N LEU A 121 -8.02 0.96 19.35
CA LEU A 121 -8.90 0.78 18.20
C LEU A 121 -8.25 1.24 16.89
N LEU A 122 -7.51 2.36 16.89
CA LEU A 122 -6.82 2.88 15.70
C LEU A 122 -5.73 1.92 15.19
N TRP A 123 -4.93 1.36 16.08
CA TRP A 123 -3.92 0.36 15.71
C TRP A 123 -4.55 -0.91 15.15
N ILE A 124 -5.64 -1.37 15.76
CA ILE A 124 -6.39 -2.53 15.29
C ILE A 124 -7.02 -2.24 13.93
N ALA A 125 -7.61 -1.06 13.74
CA ALA A 125 -8.18 -0.62 12.46
C ALA A 125 -7.14 -0.69 11.34
N ALA A 126 -5.97 -0.10 11.58
CA ALA A 126 -4.87 -0.09 10.61
C ALA A 126 -4.37 -1.50 10.31
N GLY A 127 -4.24 -2.35 11.34
CA GLY A 127 -3.86 -3.75 11.17
C GLY A 127 -4.86 -4.55 10.34
N VAL A 128 -6.15 -4.43 10.63
CA VAL A 128 -7.23 -5.10 9.88
C VAL A 128 -7.29 -4.58 8.44
N PHE A 129 -7.24 -3.26 8.26
CA PHE A 129 -7.21 -2.64 6.94
C PHE A 129 -6.06 -3.19 6.10
N LEU A 130 -4.85 -3.21 6.65
CA LEU A 130 -3.68 -3.73 5.93
C LEU A 130 -3.79 -5.23 5.66
N ALA A 131 -4.32 -6.00 6.61
CA ALA A 131 -4.52 -7.44 6.45
C ALA A 131 -5.52 -7.76 5.34
N VAL A 132 -6.62 -7.01 5.24
CA VAL A 132 -7.61 -7.17 4.17
C VAL A 132 -7.09 -6.60 2.85
N LEU A 133 -6.34 -5.51 2.86
CA LEU A 133 -5.64 -5.06 1.66
C LEU A 133 -4.72 -6.16 1.13
N TRP A 134 -4.10 -6.95 2.03
CA TRP A 134 -3.20 -8.02 1.64
C TRP A 134 -3.87 -9.34 1.28
N ARG A 135 -4.94 -9.72 1.96
CA ARG A 135 -5.62 -11.02 1.78
C ARG A 135 -6.97 -10.92 1.09
N GLY A 136 -7.42 -9.70 0.78
CA GLY A 136 -8.76 -9.41 0.29
C GLY A 136 -8.98 -9.72 -1.20
N PRO A 137 -10.21 -9.48 -1.68
CA PRO A 137 -10.60 -9.78 -3.05
C PRO A 137 -9.78 -8.98 -4.05
N GLY A 138 -8.99 -9.67 -4.87
CA GLY A 138 -8.11 -9.05 -5.86
C GLY A 138 -6.67 -8.77 -5.39
N SER A 139 -6.31 -9.13 -4.15
CA SER A 139 -4.96 -8.92 -3.61
C SER A 139 -3.88 -9.70 -4.35
N ALA A 140 -4.22 -10.83 -4.98
CA ALA A 140 -3.32 -11.60 -5.85
C ALA A 140 -2.70 -10.74 -6.97
N ARG A 141 -3.43 -9.71 -7.45
CA ARG A 141 -2.94 -8.78 -8.48
C ARG A 141 -2.03 -7.69 -7.91
N LEU A 142 -2.09 -7.44 -6.61
CA LEU A 142 -1.23 -6.49 -5.87
C LEU A 142 0.05 -7.15 -5.33
N HIS A 143 0.04 -8.46 -5.07
CA HIS A 143 1.22 -9.16 -4.54
C HIS A 143 2.42 -9.05 -5.46
N TRP A 144 2.25 -9.27 -6.76
CA TRP A 144 3.35 -9.25 -7.71
C TRP A 144 4.03 -7.87 -7.88
N PRO A 145 3.31 -6.75 -8.08
CA PRO A 145 3.94 -5.42 -8.11
C PRO A 145 4.57 -5.06 -6.77
N ALA A 146 3.89 -5.32 -5.65
CA ALA A 146 4.42 -4.90 -4.36
C ALA A 146 5.68 -5.69 -3.99
N VAL A 147 5.71 -7.01 -4.25
CA VAL A 147 6.93 -7.82 -4.06
C VAL A 147 8.05 -7.28 -4.93
N ARG A 148 7.78 -6.88 -6.18
CA ARG A 148 8.79 -6.25 -7.02
C ARG A 148 9.31 -4.93 -6.47
N VAL A 149 8.42 -4.06 -5.99
CA VAL A 149 8.80 -2.77 -5.40
C VAL A 149 9.61 -3.01 -4.12
N VAL A 150 9.13 -3.88 -3.24
CA VAL A 150 9.82 -4.26 -2.00
C VAL A 150 11.17 -4.89 -2.30
N ASP A 151 11.28 -5.77 -3.29
CA ASP A 151 12.53 -6.39 -3.69
C ASP A 151 13.48 -5.39 -4.41
N GLN A 152 12.96 -4.32 -5.02
CA GLN A 152 13.80 -3.23 -5.52
C GLN A 152 14.32 -2.35 -4.39
N VAL A 153 13.47 -2.02 -3.43
CA VAL A 153 13.82 -1.19 -2.27
C VAL A 153 14.72 -1.93 -1.30
N ALA A 154 14.55 -3.25 -1.16
CA ALA A 154 15.38 -4.11 -0.32
C ALA A 154 16.70 -4.49 -0.99
N ARG A 155 17.00 -4.01 -2.19
CA ARG A 155 18.35 -4.14 -2.76
C ARG A 155 19.31 -3.27 -1.93
N PRO A 156 20.49 -3.79 -1.58
CA PRO A 156 21.53 -3.02 -0.89
C PRO A 156 22.23 -2.09 -1.88
N ASP A 157 21.46 -1.26 -2.59
CA ASP A 157 21.97 -0.13 -3.35
C ASP A 157 21.66 1.18 -2.59
N LEU A 158 22.36 2.25 -2.96
CA LEU A 158 22.18 3.56 -2.34
C LEU A 158 20.75 4.09 -2.49
N VAL A 159 20.04 3.68 -3.55
CA VAL A 159 18.68 4.13 -3.85
C VAL A 159 17.67 3.47 -2.91
N GLY A 160 17.78 2.16 -2.69
CA GLY A 160 16.96 1.39 -1.76
C GLY A 160 17.18 1.84 -0.32
N LEU A 161 18.43 2.07 0.06
CA LEU A 161 18.75 2.60 1.39
C LEU A 161 18.19 4.03 1.58
N ALA A 162 18.32 4.90 0.59
CA ALA A 162 17.71 6.23 0.61
C ALA A 162 16.18 6.15 0.71
N LEU A 163 15.54 5.22 0.00
CA LEU A 163 14.08 5.05 0.04
C LEU A 163 13.60 4.56 1.41
N VAL A 164 14.37 3.67 2.06
CA VAL A 164 14.10 3.24 3.44
C VAL A 164 14.20 4.41 4.41
N TRP A 165 15.23 5.25 4.29
CA TRP A 165 15.36 6.45 5.11
C TRP A 165 14.23 7.45 4.88
N VAL A 166 13.80 7.63 3.64
CA VAL A 166 12.62 8.46 3.32
C VAL A 166 11.37 7.87 3.96
N LEU A 167 11.14 6.56 3.86
CA LEU A 167 10.01 5.89 4.51
C LEU A 167 10.04 6.05 6.03
N ALA A 168 11.23 5.92 6.62
CA ALA A 168 11.43 6.11 8.06
C ALA A 168 11.18 7.56 8.49
N ALA A 169 11.68 8.54 7.73
CA ALA A 169 11.43 9.95 7.99
C ALA A 169 9.93 10.29 7.89
N PHE A 170 9.24 9.75 6.88
CA PHE A 170 7.80 9.93 6.74
C PHE A 170 7.02 9.27 7.89
N ALA A 171 7.38 8.04 8.27
CA ALA A 171 6.72 7.34 9.38
C ALA A 171 6.92 8.08 10.70
N THR A 172 8.16 8.46 11.02
CA THR A 172 8.47 9.20 12.25
C THR A 172 7.82 10.59 12.25
N GLY A 173 7.88 11.30 11.11
CA GLY A 173 7.26 12.63 10.97
C GLY A 173 5.74 12.58 11.12
N SER A 174 5.07 11.58 10.51
CA SER A 174 3.62 11.41 10.67
C SER A 174 3.24 11.01 12.09
N ILE A 175 4.01 10.14 12.77
CA ILE A 175 3.79 9.84 14.19
C ILE A 175 3.96 11.10 15.05
N ALA A 176 5.00 11.90 14.81
CA ALA A 176 5.24 13.14 15.57
C ALA A 176 4.10 14.16 15.39
N VAL A 177 3.56 14.30 14.17
CA VAL A 177 2.38 15.14 13.91
C VAL A 177 1.17 14.64 14.68
N VAL A 178 0.90 13.33 14.70
CA VAL A 178 -0.22 12.75 15.46
C VAL A 178 -0.09 13.03 16.95
N GLN A 179 1.10 12.89 17.52
CA GLN A 179 1.34 13.14 18.95
C GLN A 179 1.22 14.63 19.32
N GLY A 180 1.33 15.54 18.34
CA GLY A 180 1.27 16.98 18.56
C GLY A 180 -0.08 17.64 18.26
N VAL A 181 -1.09 16.89 17.78
CA VAL A 181 -2.38 17.46 17.38
C VAL A 181 -3.54 16.75 18.09
N ASP A 182 -4.29 17.50 18.91
CA ASP A 182 -5.60 17.09 19.41
C ASP A 182 -6.58 16.99 18.23
N THR A 183 -6.68 15.79 17.67
CA THR A 183 -7.43 15.54 16.45
C THR A 183 -8.81 14.99 16.78
N PHE A 184 -9.84 15.85 16.63
CA PHE A 184 -11.25 15.50 16.80
C PHE A 184 -11.89 15.28 15.43
N TRP A 185 -12.29 14.04 15.14
CA TRP A 185 -12.78 13.59 13.82
C TRP A 185 -14.30 13.49 13.71
N TRP A 186 -15.03 13.84 14.77
CA TRP A 186 -16.48 13.78 14.79
C TRP A 186 -17.07 14.98 14.04
N PRO A 187 -18.20 14.83 13.34
CA PRO A 187 -18.98 15.98 12.88
C PRO A 187 -19.29 16.87 14.09
N ASP A 188 -19.10 18.18 13.95
CA ASP A 188 -19.37 19.14 15.01
C ASP A 188 -20.80 18.93 15.56
N GLY A 189 -20.94 18.82 16.88
CA GLY A 189 -22.22 18.62 17.55
C GLY A 189 -23.15 19.84 17.46
N SER A 190 -22.71 20.89 16.79
CA SER A 190 -23.47 22.10 16.46
C SER A 190 -24.48 21.91 15.32
N ALA A 191 -24.50 20.75 14.65
CA ALA A 191 -25.57 20.42 13.70
C ALA A 191 -26.92 20.33 14.45
N PRO A 192 -27.92 21.19 14.13
CA PRO A 192 -29.21 21.11 14.79
C PRO A 192 -29.88 19.77 14.48
N LEU A 193 -30.42 19.13 15.52
CA LEU A 193 -31.23 17.92 15.46
C LEU A 193 -32.52 18.13 14.66
#